data_AF-A0A956DHN8-F1
#
_entry.id   AF-A0A956DHN8-F1
#
_cell.length_a   1.000
_cell.length_b   1.000
_cell.length_c   1.000
_cell.angle_alpha   90.00
_cell.angle_beta   90.00
_cell.angle_gamma   90.00
#
_symmetry.space_group_name_H-M   'P 1'
#
loop_
_entity.id
_entity.type
_entity.pdbx_description
1 polymer ?
#
loop_
_entity_poly.entity_id
_entity_poly.type
_entity_poly.pdbx_seq_one_letter_code
_entity_poly.pdbx_strand_id
1 'polypeptide(L)'
;MDELLSVGPAASFYGQTLEQHLLQMQRKQTGATGDFTGLFQQIALAAKIIASQVSRAGLANILGLTGDVNVQGEEVQKLDIFANNTLVRCVQQGGHVCVMGSEEVEDPIPVPPQYPKGKYVLQFDPLDGSGNIDINASIGTIFSVHRRKTVGNGPGTLE
;
A
#
# COMPACT_ATOMS: atom_id res chain seq x y z
N MET A 1 -2.86 -8.48 -46.18
CA MET A 1 -3.10 -7.18 -45.51
C MET A 1 -4.55 -7.18 -45.08
N ASP A 2 -4.95 -7.42 -43.83
CA ASP A 2 -4.23 -7.66 -42.59
C ASP A 2 -5.02 -8.72 -41.83
N GLU A 3 -4.34 -9.81 -41.46
CA GLU A 3 -4.87 -10.78 -40.51
C GLU A 3 -4.74 -10.12 -39.13
N LEU A 4 -5.78 -9.39 -38.75
CA LEU A 4 -5.84 -8.70 -37.47
C LEU A 4 -5.77 -9.75 -36.37
N LEU A 5 -4.69 -9.70 -35.59
CA LEU A 5 -4.39 -10.50 -34.41
C LEU A 5 -5.64 -10.68 -33.53
N SER A 6 -6.36 -11.79 -33.72
CA SER A 6 -7.40 -12.24 -32.80
C SER A 6 -6.72 -12.81 -31.56
N VAL A 7 -6.43 -11.94 -30.60
CA VAL A 7 -6.01 -12.33 -29.25
C VAL A 7 -7.27 -12.52 -28.40
N GLY A 8 -7.87 -13.70 -28.50
CA GLY A 8 -8.95 -14.13 -27.61
C GLY A 8 -9.25 -15.62 -27.73
N PRO A 9 -9.80 -16.22 -26.66
CA PRO A 9 -9.07 -16.62 -25.46
C PRO A 9 -8.46 -18.02 -25.67
N ALA A 10 -7.17 -18.09 -26.01
CA ALA A 10 -6.40 -19.28 -25.68
C ALA A 10 -6.20 -19.26 -24.15
N ALA A 11 -6.36 -20.41 -23.47
CA ALA A 11 -6.00 -20.52 -22.05
C ALA A 11 -4.59 -19.94 -21.88
N SER A 12 -4.50 -18.80 -21.18
CA SER A 12 -3.29 -18.00 -21.14
C SER A 12 -2.21 -18.77 -20.39
N PHE A 13 -1.12 -19.13 -21.07
CA PHE A 13 0.12 -19.60 -20.44
C PHE A 13 0.74 -18.57 -19.49
N TYR A 14 0.28 -17.32 -19.55
CA TYR A 14 0.71 -16.22 -18.69
C TYR A 14 -0.35 -15.99 -17.61
N GLY A 15 0.02 -16.14 -16.35
CA GLY A 15 -0.86 -15.83 -15.22
C GLY A 15 -1.39 -14.38 -15.29
N GLN A 16 -2.54 -14.12 -14.66
CA GLN A 16 -3.11 -12.78 -14.60
C GLN A 16 -2.37 -11.93 -13.55
N THR A 17 -1.89 -10.75 -13.92
CA THR A 17 -1.32 -9.79 -12.96
C THR A 17 -2.42 -9.10 -12.16
N LEU A 18 -2.09 -8.59 -10.98
CA LEU A 18 -3.00 -7.76 -10.18
C LEU A 18 -3.55 -6.58 -10.98
N GLU A 19 -2.72 -5.91 -11.76
CA GLU A 19 -3.14 -4.78 -12.60
C GLU A 19 -4.17 -5.20 -13.65
N GLN A 20 -3.92 -6.31 -14.36
CA GLN A 20 -4.88 -6.85 -15.33
C GLN A 20 -6.20 -7.22 -14.67
N HIS A 21 -6.15 -7.84 -13.48
CA HIS A 21 -7.34 -8.17 -12.71
C HIS A 21 -8.13 -6.91 -12.34
N LEU A 22 -7.49 -5.88 -11.79
CA LEU A 22 -8.14 -4.63 -11.38
C LEU A 22 -8.76 -3.91 -12.58
N LEU A 23 -8.06 -3.82 -13.70
CA LEU A 23 -8.58 -3.20 -14.93
C LEU A 23 -9.78 -3.98 -15.50
N GLN A 24 -9.73 -5.31 -15.46
CA GLN A 24 -10.86 -6.14 -15.88
C GLN A 24 -12.09 -5.93 -14.98
N MET A 25 -11.89 -5.85 -13.66
CA MET A 25 -12.97 -5.61 -12.70
C MET A 25 -13.55 -4.20 -12.83
N GLN A 26 -12.70 -3.19 -13.04
CA GLN A 26 -13.13 -1.81 -13.30
C GLN A 26 -14.05 -1.73 -14.53
N ARG A 27 -13.70 -2.41 -15.63
CA ARG A 27 -14.52 -2.40 -16.88
C ARG A 27 -15.90 -3.04 -16.70
N LYS A 28 -16.04 -3.97 -15.74
CA LYS A 28 -17.32 -4.63 -15.44
C LYS A 28 -18.23 -3.78 -14.55
N GLN A 29 -17.70 -2.78 -13.86
CA GLN A 29 -18.44 -1.98 -12.90
C GLN A 29 -18.91 -0.67 -13.52
N THR A 30 -20.23 -0.52 -13.69
CA THR A 30 -20.84 0.72 -14.16
C THR A 30 -20.54 1.88 -13.21
N GLY A 31 -20.04 3.00 -13.75
CA GLY A 31 -19.70 4.19 -12.97
C GLY A 31 -18.35 4.14 -12.25
N ALA A 32 -17.51 3.14 -12.52
CA ALA A 32 -16.14 3.11 -12.00
C ALA A 32 -15.26 4.17 -12.69
N THR A 33 -14.69 5.08 -11.90
CA THR A 33 -13.84 6.18 -12.40
C THR A 33 -12.37 5.81 -12.55
N GLY A 34 -11.94 4.68 -11.99
CA GLY A 34 -10.53 4.28 -11.88
C GLY A 34 -9.85 4.69 -10.58
N ASP A 35 -10.47 5.53 -9.74
CA ASP A 35 -9.86 5.98 -8.47
C ASP A 35 -9.53 4.82 -7.52
N PHE A 36 -10.40 3.81 -7.45
CA PHE A 36 -10.13 2.63 -6.61
C PHE A 36 -8.96 1.81 -7.17
N THR A 37 -8.89 1.67 -8.50
CA THR A 37 -7.78 0.97 -9.17
C THR A 37 -6.46 1.66 -8.87
N GLY A 38 -6.40 2.99 -8.97
CA GLY A 38 -5.22 3.77 -8.63
C GLY A 38 -4.83 3.63 -7.16
N LEU A 39 -5.79 3.74 -6.24
CA LEU A 39 -5.56 3.52 -4.81
C LEU A 39 -4.98 2.12 -4.54
N PHE A 40 -5.57 1.09 -5.12
CA PHE A 40 -5.12 -0.29 -4.91
C PHE A 40 -3.72 -0.52 -5.48
N GLN A 41 -3.38 0.07 -6.63
CA GLN A 41 -2.03 0.02 -7.19
C GLN A 41 -0.99 0.67 -6.25
N GLN A 42 -1.35 1.76 -5.58
CA GLN A 42 -0.47 2.41 -4.59
C GLN A 42 -0.26 1.56 -3.34
N ILE A 43 -1.31 0.93 -2.83
CA ILE A 43 -1.22 -0.02 -1.72
C ILE A 43 -0.33 -1.21 -2.12
N ALA A 44 -0.53 -1.74 -3.34
CA ALA A 44 0.29 -2.84 -3.86
C ALA A 44 1.76 -2.46 -4.02
N LEU A 45 2.06 -1.22 -4.41
CA LEU A 45 3.44 -0.71 -4.44
C LEU A 45 4.04 -0.65 -3.03
N ALA A 46 3.33 -0.09 -2.07
CA ALA A 46 3.78 -0.03 -0.69
C ALA A 46 4.06 -1.43 -0.12
N ALA A 47 3.16 -2.38 -0.34
CA ALA A 47 3.31 -3.76 0.10
C ALA A 47 4.58 -4.43 -0.49
N LYS A 48 4.90 -4.18 -1.78
CA LYS A 48 6.13 -4.69 -2.40
C LYS A 48 7.39 -4.09 -1.76
N ILE A 49 7.36 -2.80 -1.43
CA ILE A 49 8.48 -2.10 -0.79
C ILE A 49 8.68 -2.66 0.64
N ILE A 50 7.60 -2.80 1.41
CA ILE A 50 7.61 -3.38 2.76
C ILE A 50 8.15 -4.82 2.72
N ALA A 51 7.61 -5.67 1.85
CA ALA A 51 8.07 -7.05 1.71
C ALA A 51 9.56 -7.14 1.35
N SER A 52 10.04 -6.26 0.47
CA SER A 52 11.46 -6.19 0.12
C SER A 52 12.33 -5.82 1.31
N GLN A 53 11.91 -4.86 2.13
CA GLN A 53 12.66 -4.44 3.32
C GLN A 53 12.67 -5.53 4.40
N VAL A 54 11.50 -6.10 4.71
CA VAL A 54 11.34 -7.19 5.69
C VAL A 54 12.20 -8.40 5.33
N SER A 55 12.17 -8.82 4.06
CA SER A 55 12.95 -9.97 3.60
C SER A 55 14.45 -9.78 3.77
N ARG A 56 14.93 -8.53 3.75
CA ARG A 56 16.35 -8.19 3.93
C ARG A 56 16.74 -7.96 5.38
N ALA A 57 15.80 -7.50 6.21
CA ALA A 57 16.04 -7.31 7.64
C ALA A 57 16.46 -8.62 8.34
N GLY A 58 15.84 -9.75 7.96
CA GLY A 58 16.24 -11.07 8.44
C GLY A 58 17.71 -11.41 8.11
N LEU A 59 18.21 -11.02 6.94
CA LEU A 59 19.62 -11.24 6.57
C LEU A 59 20.59 -10.37 7.37
N ALA A 60 20.21 -9.12 7.69
CA ALA A 60 21.01 -8.22 8.52
C ALA A 60 21.13 -8.74 9.96
N ASN A 61 20.05 -9.28 10.53
CA ASN A 61 20.06 -9.95 11.83
C ASN A 61 20.88 -11.25 11.82
N ILE A 62 20.74 -12.10 10.79
CA ILE A 62 21.47 -13.39 10.68
C ILE A 62 22.98 -13.19 10.49
N LEU A 63 23.41 -12.17 9.74
CA LEU A 63 24.82 -11.88 9.50
C LEU A 63 25.51 -11.19 10.70
N GLY A 64 24.81 -10.99 11.82
CA GLY A 64 25.40 -10.39 13.03
C GLY A 64 25.79 -8.92 12.86
N LEU A 65 25.15 -8.20 11.93
CA LEU A 65 25.35 -6.75 11.75
C LEU A 65 24.63 -5.92 12.84
N THR A 66 23.97 -6.58 13.79
CA THR A 66 23.31 -5.99 14.94
C THR A 66 24.31 -5.70 16.07
N GLY A 67 25.16 -4.71 15.84
CA GLY A 67 25.84 -3.99 16.91
C GLY A 67 25.33 -2.56 16.97
N ASP A 68 24.05 -2.35 17.30
CA ASP A 68 23.34 -1.10 17.66
C ASP A 68 23.62 0.23 16.93
N VAL A 69 24.50 0.31 15.95
CA VAL A 69 24.72 1.49 15.11
C VAL A 69 25.27 0.97 13.78
N ASN A 70 24.47 1.06 12.72
CA ASN A 70 24.99 0.83 11.38
C ASN A 70 26.06 1.91 11.11
N VAL A 71 27.09 1.58 10.31
CA VAL A 71 28.42 2.24 10.21
C VAL A 71 28.42 3.74 9.81
N GLN A 72 27.26 4.39 9.82
CA GLN A 72 27.00 5.79 9.45
C GLN A 72 26.24 6.59 10.52
N GLY A 73 25.96 6.04 11.70
CA GLY A 73 25.37 6.80 12.82
C GLY A 73 23.87 7.08 12.71
N GLU A 74 23.16 6.41 11.79
CA GLU A 74 21.70 6.48 11.69
C GLU A 74 21.08 5.45 12.64
N GLU A 75 20.13 5.88 13.50
CA GLU A 75 19.32 4.98 14.32
C GLU A 75 18.64 3.93 13.41
N VAL A 76 18.70 2.65 13.81
CA VAL A 76 17.96 1.60 13.12
C VAL A 76 16.48 1.93 13.19
N GLN A 77 15.90 2.38 12.08
CA GLN A 77 14.48 2.66 12.00
C GLN A 77 13.70 1.36 12.21
N LYS A 78 12.82 1.33 13.23
CA LYS A 78 11.93 0.19 13.48
C LYS A 78 11.10 -0.13 12.22
N LEU A 79 10.96 -1.41 11.89
CA LEU A 79 10.27 -1.87 10.68
C LEU A 79 8.82 -1.39 10.62
N ASP A 80 8.17 -1.27 11.76
CA ASP A 80 6.82 -0.70 11.91
C ASP A 80 6.75 0.75 11.41
N ILE A 81 7.69 1.59 11.86
CA ILE A 81 7.81 2.99 11.44
C ILE A 81 8.11 3.07 9.93
N PHE A 82 8.96 2.18 9.42
CA PHE A 82 9.25 2.11 7.98
C PHE A 82 7.99 1.74 7.18
N ALA A 83 7.24 0.73 7.61
CA ALA A 83 6.04 0.26 6.94
C ALA A 83 4.94 1.33 6.93
N ASN A 84 4.70 1.97 8.08
CA ASN A 84 3.76 3.08 8.20
C ASN A 84 4.12 4.22 7.25
N ASN A 85 5.37 4.70 7.29
CA ASN A 85 5.84 5.78 6.42
C ASN A 85 5.74 5.42 4.93
N THR A 86 6.03 4.17 4.58
CA THR A 86 5.96 3.69 3.20
C THR A 86 4.53 3.74 2.68
N LEU A 87 3.56 3.21 3.44
CA LEU A 87 2.15 3.27 3.07
C LEU A 87 1.64 4.70 2.94
N VAL A 88 1.90 5.55 3.93
CA VAL A 88 1.50 6.97 3.90
C VAL A 88 2.07 7.66 2.66
N ARG A 89 3.37 7.50 2.38
CA ARG A 89 4.03 8.13 1.23
C ARG A 89 3.47 7.67 -0.11
N CYS A 90 3.23 6.38 -0.28
CA CYS A 90 2.69 5.83 -1.52
C CYS A 90 1.25 6.33 -1.80
N VAL A 91 0.44 6.45 -0.76
CA VAL A 91 -0.99 6.73 -0.90
C VAL A 91 -1.29 8.24 -0.92
N GLN A 92 -0.61 9.05 -0.10
CA GLN A 92 -0.94 10.47 0.07
C GLN A 92 -0.83 11.31 -1.21
N GLN A 93 -0.01 10.87 -2.17
CA GLN A 93 0.23 11.59 -3.42
C GLN A 93 -0.81 11.27 -4.51
N GLY A 94 -1.59 10.19 -4.36
CA GLY A 94 -2.46 9.67 -5.43
C GLY A 94 -3.73 10.44 -5.69
N GLY A 95 -4.16 11.29 -4.76
CA GLY A 95 -5.44 11.96 -4.87
C GLY A 95 -6.66 11.05 -4.70
N HIS A 96 -6.48 9.83 -4.19
CA HIS A 96 -7.58 8.87 -4.05
C HIS A 96 -8.20 8.86 -2.64
N VAL A 97 -7.42 9.21 -1.62
CA VAL A 97 -7.88 9.25 -0.22
C VAL A 97 -8.16 10.67 0.26
N CYS A 98 -9.07 10.84 1.21
CA CYS A 98 -9.30 12.11 1.92
C CYS A 98 -8.71 12.14 3.33
N VAL A 99 -8.54 10.97 3.95
CA VAL A 99 -7.90 10.77 5.26
C VAL A 99 -7.42 9.32 5.37
N MET A 100 -6.40 9.12 6.18
CA MET A 100 -5.82 7.82 6.49
C MET A 100 -5.88 7.57 8.00
N GLY A 101 -5.91 6.30 8.41
CA GLY A 101 -5.73 5.87 9.80
C GLY A 101 -4.77 4.70 9.84
N SER A 102 -3.86 4.69 10.82
CA SER A 102 -2.84 3.67 10.98
C SER A 102 -2.91 3.12 12.41
N GLU A 103 -2.63 1.84 12.59
CA GLU A 103 -2.44 1.25 13.93
C GLU A 103 -1.28 1.95 14.69
N GLU A 104 -0.27 2.44 13.95
CA GLU A 104 0.92 3.12 14.48
C GLU A 104 0.72 4.61 14.82
N VAL A 105 -0.47 5.18 14.57
CA VAL A 105 -0.74 6.61 14.77
C VAL A 105 -2.10 6.81 15.44
N GLU A 106 -2.08 7.44 16.63
CA GLU A 106 -3.28 7.68 17.44
C GLU A 106 -4.30 8.58 16.73
N ASP A 107 -3.83 9.65 16.10
CA ASP A 107 -4.67 10.60 15.37
C ASP A 107 -4.85 10.23 13.89
N PRO A 108 -5.98 10.61 13.25
CA PRO A 108 -6.12 10.49 11.80
C PRO A 108 -4.99 11.21 11.07
N ILE A 109 -4.46 10.56 10.04
CA ILE A 109 -3.41 11.11 9.20
C ILE A 109 -4.07 11.89 8.05
N PRO A 110 -4.03 13.24 8.07
CA PRO A 110 -4.61 14.04 7.00
C PRO A 110 -3.75 13.95 5.73
N VAL A 111 -4.39 14.04 4.57
CA VAL A 111 -3.66 14.24 3.32
C VAL A 111 -3.05 15.65 3.31
N PRO A 112 -1.72 15.79 3.13
CA PRO A 112 -1.06 17.09 3.13
C PRO A 112 -1.71 18.10 2.18
N PRO A 113 -1.75 19.40 2.51
CA PRO A 113 -2.45 20.42 1.70
C PRO A 113 -2.00 20.50 0.23
N GLN A 114 -0.73 20.18 -0.04
CA GLN A 114 -0.15 20.18 -1.39
C GLN A 114 -0.63 19.03 -2.29
N TYR A 115 -1.25 17.99 -1.73
CA TYR A 115 -1.73 16.85 -2.50
C TYR A 115 -3.26 16.88 -2.67
N PRO A 116 -3.76 16.40 -3.83
CA PRO A 116 -5.19 16.28 -4.05
C PRO A 116 -5.83 15.32 -3.04
N LYS A 117 -7.12 15.53 -2.76
CA LYS A 117 -7.92 14.69 -1.87
C LYS A 117 -8.96 13.95 -2.68
N GLY A 118 -9.12 12.66 -2.39
CA GLY A 118 -10.05 11.80 -3.09
C GLY A 118 -11.28 11.46 -2.27
N LYS A 119 -11.94 10.37 -2.67
CA LYS A 119 -13.25 9.94 -2.14
C LYS A 119 -13.17 8.73 -1.20
N TYR A 120 -11.97 8.27 -0.87
CA TYR A 120 -11.75 7.10 -0.03
C TYR A 120 -11.15 7.47 1.32
N VAL A 121 -11.50 6.68 2.33
CA VAL A 121 -10.81 6.62 3.62
C VAL A 121 -10.03 5.31 3.62
N LEU A 122 -8.74 5.38 3.99
CA LEU A 122 -7.89 4.20 4.09
C LEU A 122 -7.49 3.99 5.56
N GLN A 123 -7.84 2.84 6.11
CA GLN A 123 -7.32 2.40 7.41
C GLN A 123 -6.36 1.24 7.18
N PHE A 124 -5.29 1.15 7.96
CA PHE A 124 -4.32 0.07 7.80
C PHE A 124 -3.59 -0.28 9.10
N ASP A 125 -3.23 -1.55 9.20
CA ASP A 125 -2.13 -2.04 10.03
C ASP A 125 -0.93 -2.23 9.08
N PRO A 126 0.11 -1.39 9.19
CA PRO A 126 1.20 -1.40 8.23
C PRO A 126 2.05 -2.67 8.31
N LEU A 127 2.15 -3.30 9.49
CA LEU A 127 2.98 -4.47 9.74
C LEU A 127 2.40 -5.36 10.86
N ASP A 128 1.35 -6.10 10.54
CA ASP A 128 0.73 -7.05 11.46
C ASP A 128 1.71 -8.18 11.81
N GLY A 129 1.80 -8.48 13.11
CA GLY A 129 2.66 -9.52 13.64
C GLY A 129 4.15 -9.14 13.70
N SER A 130 4.49 -7.85 13.73
CA SER A 130 5.88 -7.37 13.78
C SER A 130 6.72 -7.95 14.93
N GLY A 131 6.11 -8.28 16.06
CA GLY A 131 6.76 -9.00 17.17
C GLY A 131 7.27 -10.40 16.81
N ASN A 132 6.84 -10.96 15.68
CA ASN A 132 7.29 -12.27 15.20
C ASN A 132 8.42 -12.21 14.15
N ILE A 133 8.95 -11.01 13.86
CA ILE A 133 10.02 -10.83 12.85
C ILE A 133 11.26 -11.66 13.21
N ASP A 134 11.67 -11.65 14.48
CA ASP A 134 12.90 -12.32 14.93
C ASP A 134 12.82 -13.86 14.90
N ILE A 135 11.61 -14.42 14.92
CA ILE A 135 11.38 -15.87 14.81
C ILE A 135 11.05 -16.30 13.37
N ASN A 136 11.14 -15.39 12.40
CA ASN A 136 10.84 -15.63 10.99
C ASN A 136 9.44 -16.24 10.78
N ALA A 137 8.45 -15.83 11.58
CA ALA A 137 7.07 -16.21 11.34
C ALA A 137 6.46 -15.32 10.25
N SER A 138 5.29 -15.73 9.75
CA SER A 138 4.53 -14.93 8.81
C SER A 138 4.08 -13.61 9.43
N ILE A 139 4.34 -12.52 8.71
CA ILE A 139 3.85 -11.17 9.01
C ILE A 139 3.15 -10.60 7.78
N GLY A 140 2.39 -9.51 7.92
CA GLY A 140 1.61 -8.98 6.81
C GLY A 140 1.25 -7.51 6.94
N THR A 141 0.44 -7.03 6.00
CA THR A 141 -0.16 -5.69 6.03
C THR A 141 -1.66 -5.87 5.89
N ILE A 142 -2.44 -5.26 6.78
CA ILE A 142 -3.90 -5.29 6.74
C ILE A 142 -4.38 -3.90 6.33
N PHE A 143 -5.41 -3.81 5.49
CA PHE A 143 -6.01 -2.53 5.14
C PHE A 143 -7.52 -2.65 4.92
N SER A 144 -8.20 -1.53 5.12
CA SER A 144 -9.62 -1.35 4.85
C SER A 144 -9.85 -0.06 4.06
N VAL A 145 -10.64 -0.14 2.99
CA VAL A 145 -10.99 0.99 2.14
C VAL A 145 -12.48 1.28 2.29
N HIS A 146 -12.80 2.49 2.75
CA HIS A 146 -14.18 2.97 2.86
C HIS A 146 -14.42 4.13 1.89
N ARG A 147 -15.65 4.25 1.40
CA ARG A 147 -16.07 5.46 0.67
C ARG A 147 -16.39 6.57 1.68
N ARG A 148 -15.92 7.79 1.41
CA ARG A 148 -16.30 9.00 2.14
C ARG A 148 -17.82 9.15 2.19
N LYS A 149 -18.37 9.41 3.37
CA LYS A 149 -19.81 9.69 3.56
C LYS A 149 -20.16 11.16 3.33
N THR A 150 -19.30 12.07 3.77
CA THR A 150 -19.51 13.52 3.65
C THR A 150 -19.41 14.00 2.21
N VAL A 151 -20.22 14.98 1.85
CA VAL A 151 -20.21 15.60 0.51
C VAL A 151 -19.04 16.58 0.40
N GLY A 152 -18.34 16.58 -0.73
CA GLY A 152 -17.29 17.54 -1.06
C GLY A 152 -15.89 16.93 -1.14
N ASN A 153 -14.90 17.82 -1.34
CA ASN A 153 -13.49 17.48 -1.59
C ASN A 153 -12.55 17.98 -0.47
N GLY A 154 -13.11 18.36 0.69
CA GLY A 154 -12.33 18.79 1.86
C GLY A 154 -11.56 17.65 2.53
N PRO A 155 -10.78 17.94 3.58
CA PRO A 155 -10.14 16.89 4.38
C PRO A 155 -11.19 15.91 4.96
N GLY A 156 -10.78 14.67 5.18
CA GLY A 156 -11.57 13.75 6.00
C GLY A 156 -11.46 14.14 7.48
N THR A 157 -12.54 13.91 8.22
CA THR A 157 -12.69 14.21 9.64
C THR A 157 -12.99 12.92 10.41
N LEU A 158 -12.90 12.95 11.73
CA LEU A 158 -13.32 11.82 12.60
C LEU A 158 -14.83 11.55 12.51
N GLU A 159 -15.61 12.59 12.22
CA GLU A 159 -17.07 12.57 12.05
C GLU A 159 -17.50 12.28 10.60
#